data_AF-A0A932BEU9-F1
#
_entry.id   AF-A0A932BEU9-F1
#
_cell.length_a   1.000
_cell.length_b   1.000
_cell.length_c   1.000
_cell.angle_alpha   90.00
_cell.angle_beta   90.00
_cell.angle_gamma   90.00
#
_symmetry.space_group_name_H-M   'P 1'
#
loop_
_entity.id
_entity.type
_entity.pdbx_description
1 polymer ?
#
loop_
_entity_poly.entity_id
_entity_poly.type
_entity_poly.pdbx_seq_one_letter_code
_entity_poly.pdbx_strand_id
1 'polypeptide(L)'
;MSETPITEADLQAFVDGCLPEARRAEVEAYLAERPEEAARLAAYRAHGAQLREHFAAVLDEPVPERLAQAVRRPTRMRGVAAGLGWLSIGIALGAAGGWQLHAWRSSATPQAETPALVKRAAVAHAVYAPEVRHPVEVGADQEAHLAAWLSKRLGAQVRPAHLDAVGFSLVGGRLLPGDTGPVAQFMYESPQRSRITIYVRTRGPDQRETAFRYSQEGSVRVFYWIDRSFGYAVSSADLGKDELLKIANAVYAQLNP
;
A
#
# COMPACT_ATOMS: atom_id res chain seq x y z
N MET A 1 27.95 -40.59 12.37
CA MET A 1 26.74 -40.25 11.59
C MET A 1 25.63 -40.15 12.62
N SER A 2 25.08 -38.95 12.84
CA SER A 2 24.07 -38.75 13.87
C SER A 2 22.76 -39.35 13.38
N GLU A 3 22.39 -40.52 13.90
CA GLU A 3 21.08 -41.14 13.61
C GLU A 3 19.98 -40.20 14.10
N THR A 4 19.19 -39.68 13.16
CA THR A 4 18.04 -38.85 13.51
C THR A 4 16.94 -39.78 13.99
N PRO A 5 16.43 -39.61 15.23
CA PRO A 5 15.43 -40.52 15.79
C PRO A 5 14.21 -40.60 14.89
N ILE A 6 13.60 -41.78 14.78
CA ILE A 6 12.31 -41.95 14.09
C ILE A 6 11.25 -41.15 14.86
N THR A 7 10.53 -40.29 14.14
CA THR A 7 9.45 -39.46 14.71
C THR A 7 8.08 -39.98 14.27
N GLU A 8 7.01 -39.60 14.97
CA GLU A 8 5.63 -39.92 14.55
C GLU A 8 5.32 -39.39 13.14
N ALA A 9 5.92 -38.26 12.74
CA ALA A 9 5.79 -37.74 11.39
C ALA A 9 6.39 -38.68 10.32
N ASP A 10 7.52 -39.33 10.62
CA ASP A 10 8.11 -40.34 9.74
C ASP A 10 7.18 -41.56 9.59
N LEU A 11 6.54 -41.99 10.69
CA LEU A 11 5.60 -43.12 10.68
C LEU A 11 4.34 -42.83 9.86
N GLN A 12 3.79 -41.62 9.98
CA GLN A 12 2.64 -41.19 9.16
C GLN A 12 3.03 -41.09 7.67
N ALA A 13 4.17 -40.48 7.37
CA ALA A 13 4.70 -40.42 6.01
C ALA A 13 4.98 -41.82 5.41
N PHE A 14 5.36 -42.80 6.23
CA PHE A 14 5.49 -44.20 5.83
C PHE A 14 4.16 -44.85 5.48
N VAL A 15 3.09 -44.56 6.24
CA VAL A 15 1.73 -45.03 5.96
C VAL A 15 1.23 -44.46 4.64
N ASP A 16 1.49 -43.18 4.39
CA ASP A 16 1.05 -42.46 3.19
C ASP A 16 1.91 -42.71 1.94
N GLY A 17 3.07 -43.39 2.09
CA GLY A 17 4.00 -43.64 0.99
C GLY A 17 4.85 -42.43 0.58
N CYS A 18 4.88 -41.39 1.41
CA CYS A 18 5.54 -40.10 1.17
C CYS A 18 6.98 -40.03 1.68
N LEU A 19 7.55 -41.15 2.16
CA LEU A 19 8.93 -41.20 2.63
C LEU A 19 9.95 -41.41 1.49
N PRO A 20 11.08 -40.67 1.50
CA PRO A 20 12.25 -40.99 0.69
C PRO A 20 12.78 -42.40 0.95
N GLU A 21 13.34 -43.04 -0.07
CA GLU A 21 13.78 -44.44 -0.02
C GLU A 21 14.80 -44.74 1.10
N ALA A 22 15.77 -43.84 1.31
CA ALA A 22 16.75 -43.98 2.39
C ALA A 22 16.09 -43.99 3.79
N ARG A 23 15.10 -43.12 4.03
CA ARG A 23 14.40 -43.01 5.33
C ARG A 23 13.39 -44.14 5.52
N ARG A 24 12.86 -44.71 4.43
CA ARG A 24 11.99 -45.87 4.46
C ARG A 24 12.69 -47.10 5.07
N ALA A 25 13.91 -47.38 4.66
CA ALA A 25 14.69 -48.50 5.19
C ALA A 25 14.94 -48.37 6.70
N GLU A 26 15.19 -47.16 7.19
CA GLU A 26 15.36 -46.88 8.61
C GLU A 26 14.06 -47.10 9.40
N VAL A 27 12.91 -46.69 8.85
CA VAL A 27 11.59 -46.94 9.47
C VAL A 27 11.23 -48.43 9.44
N GLU A 28 11.55 -49.15 8.38
CA GLU A 28 11.33 -50.60 8.30
C GLU A 28 12.16 -51.37 9.34
N ALA A 29 13.44 -51.00 9.52
CA ALA A 29 14.27 -51.54 10.59
C ALA A 29 13.70 -51.23 11.99
N TYR A 30 13.25 -49.99 12.20
CA TYR A 30 12.62 -49.57 13.45
C TYR A 30 11.33 -50.34 13.78
N LEU A 31 10.51 -50.65 12.77
CA LEU A 31 9.28 -51.42 12.91
C LEU A 31 9.52 -52.92 13.11
N ALA A 32 10.63 -53.47 12.58
CA ALA A 32 11.00 -54.87 12.79
C ALA A 32 11.26 -55.18 14.28
N GLU A 33 11.73 -54.19 15.04
CA GLU A 33 11.94 -54.30 16.49
C GLU A 33 10.68 -54.01 17.32
N ARG A 34 9.61 -53.47 16.71
CA ARG A 34 8.41 -52.96 17.38
C ARG A 34 7.13 -53.50 16.74
N PRO A 35 6.76 -54.78 17.01
CA PRO A 35 5.61 -55.42 16.39
C PRO A 35 4.27 -54.73 16.70
N GLU A 36 4.13 -54.11 17.89
CA GLU A 36 2.92 -53.36 18.25
C GLU A 36 2.72 -52.12 17.37
N GLU A 37 3.80 -51.38 17.07
CA GLU A 37 3.74 -50.22 16.17
C GLU A 37 3.53 -50.63 14.72
N ALA A 38 4.15 -51.73 14.28
CA ALA A 38 3.90 -52.31 12.97
C ALA A 38 2.42 -52.68 12.79
N ALA A 39 1.80 -53.29 13.80
CA ALA A 39 0.37 -53.61 13.80
C ALA A 39 -0.51 -52.35 13.77
N ARG A 40 -0.14 -51.30 14.53
CA ARG A 40 -0.82 -50.00 14.51
C ARG A 40 -0.80 -49.35 13.12
N LEU A 41 0.36 -49.32 12.47
CA LEU A 41 0.51 -48.75 11.12
C LEU A 41 -0.20 -49.59 10.05
N ALA A 42 -0.24 -50.92 10.20
CA ALA A 42 -1.02 -51.79 9.34
C ALA A 42 -2.53 -51.50 9.43
N ALA A 43 -3.05 -51.24 10.64
CA ALA A 43 -4.42 -50.81 10.84
C ALA A 43 -4.72 -49.46 10.15
N TYR A 44 -3.80 -48.48 10.23
CA TYR A 44 -3.95 -47.21 9.51
C TYR A 44 -4.01 -47.39 8.00
N ARG A 45 -3.13 -48.24 7.43
CA ARG A 45 -3.17 -48.58 6.01
C ARG A 45 -4.48 -49.26 5.60
N ALA A 46 -5.00 -50.16 6.44
CA ALA A 46 -6.27 -50.83 6.19
C ALA A 46 -7.45 -49.84 6.20
N HIS A 47 -7.51 -48.92 7.17
CA HIS A 47 -8.52 -47.86 7.19
C HIS A 47 -8.44 -46.95 5.95
N GLY A 48 -7.23 -46.53 5.57
CA GLY A 48 -7.03 -45.74 4.35
C GLY A 48 -7.44 -46.48 3.08
N ALA A 49 -7.25 -47.80 3.02
CA ALA A 49 -7.74 -48.63 1.92
C ALA A 49 -9.28 -48.68 1.88
N GLN A 50 -9.93 -48.91 3.02
CA GLN A 50 -11.40 -48.92 3.12
C GLN A 50 -12.04 -47.60 2.71
N LEU A 51 -11.45 -46.47 3.12
CA LEU A 51 -11.93 -45.14 2.70
C LEU A 51 -11.76 -44.93 1.19
N ARG A 52 -10.61 -45.31 0.62
CA ARG A 52 -10.38 -45.22 -0.83
C ARG A 52 -11.36 -46.08 -1.62
N GLU A 53 -11.65 -47.29 -1.15
CA GLU A 53 -12.64 -48.16 -1.76
C GLU A 53 -14.05 -47.56 -1.67
N HIS A 54 -14.45 -47.05 -0.50
CA HIS A 54 -15.76 -46.44 -0.30
C HIS A 54 -16.00 -45.23 -1.21
N PHE A 55 -14.97 -44.41 -1.43
CA PHE A 55 -15.03 -43.23 -2.30
C PHE A 55 -14.55 -43.48 -3.73
N ALA A 56 -14.28 -44.74 -4.12
CA ALA A 56 -13.77 -45.06 -5.45
C ALA A 56 -14.73 -44.55 -6.56
N ALA A 57 -16.04 -44.69 -6.34
CA ALA A 57 -17.07 -44.25 -7.29
C ALA A 57 -17.07 -42.73 -7.54
N VAL A 58 -16.58 -41.92 -6.59
CA VAL A 58 -16.51 -40.46 -6.75
C VAL A 58 -15.51 -40.06 -7.84
N LEU A 59 -14.51 -40.90 -8.13
CA LEU A 59 -13.54 -40.65 -9.20
C LEU A 59 -14.18 -40.73 -10.59
N ASP A 60 -15.27 -41.48 -10.74
CA ASP A 60 -16.01 -41.64 -12.00
C ASP A 60 -17.15 -40.62 -12.15
N GLU A 61 -17.45 -39.83 -11.11
CA GLU A 61 -18.46 -38.79 -11.19
C GLU A 61 -18.02 -37.65 -12.11
N PRO A 62 -18.94 -37.08 -12.93
CA PRO A 62 -18.61 -35.94 -13.75
C PRO A 62 -18.20 -34.75 -12.89
N VAL A 63 -17.09 -34.10 -13.24
CA VAL A 63 -16.57 -32.93 -12.51
C VAL A 63 -17.65 -31.85 -12.44
N PRO A 64 -18.06 -31.41 -11.23
CA PRO A 64 -19.07 -30.38 -11.07
C PRO A 64 -18.72 -29.10 -11.83
N GLU A 65 -19.70 -28.50 -12.52
CA GLU A 65 -19.47 -27.33 -13.38
C GLU A 65 -18.81 -26.16 -12.65
N ARG A 66 -19.12 -25.96 -11.36
CA ARG A 66 -18.49 -24.92 -10.52
C ARG A 66 -16.96 -25.06 -10.44
N LEU A 67 -16.44 -26.29 -10.44
CA LEU A 67 -15.00 -26.57 -10.43
C LEU A 67 -14.40 -26.42 -11.83
N ALA A 68 -15.13 -26.86 -12.86
CA ALA A 68 -14.74 -26.65 -14.26
C ALA A 68 -14.63 -25.15 -14.61
N GLN A 69 -15.53 -24.31 -14.08
CA GLN A 69 -15.50 -22.86 -14.26
C GLN A 69 -14.31 -22.18 -13.56
N ALA A 70 -13.87 -22.71 -12.40
CA ALA A 70 -12.69 -22.20 -11.70
C ALA A 70 -11.38 -22.42 -12.48
N VAL A 71 -11.25 -23.57 -13.16
CA VAL A 71 -10.11 -23.87 -14.05
C VAL A 71 -10.24 -23.16 -15.40
N ARG A 72 -11.48 -22.93 -15.88
CA ARG A 72 -11.78 -22.15 -17.09
C ARG A 72 -11.73 -20.64 -16.89
N ARG A 73 -11.16 -20.13 -15.79
CA ARG A 73 -10.74 -18.72 -15.78
C ARG A 73 -9.81 -18.54 -16.98
N PRO A 74 -10.18 -17.71 -17.97
CA PRO A 74 -9.31 -17.51 -19.10
C PRO A 74 -8.01 -16.94 -18.56
N THR A 75 -6.93 -17.69 -18.68
CA THR A 75 -5.61 -17.09 -18.69
C THR A 75 -5.68 -16.01 -19.75
N ARG A 76 -5.55 -14.74 -19.34
CA ARG A 76 -5.32 -13.59 -20.24
C ARG A 76 -3.92 -13.72 -20.86
N MET A 77 -3.65 -14.86 -21.49
CA MET A 77 -2.41 -15.23 -22.16
C MET A 77 -2.78 -15.85 -23.51
N ARG A 78 -3.63 -15.16 -24.27
CA ARG A 78 -3.81 -15.38 -25.72
C ARG A 78 -3.43 -14.14 -26.52
N GLY A 79 -2.39 -13.44 -26.05
CA GLY A 79 -1.80 -12.27 -26.73
C GLY A 79 -0.28 -12.37 -26.92
N VAL A 80 0.35 -13.54 -26.72
CA VAL A 80 1.82 -13.67 -26.74
C VAL A 80 2.37 -14.28 -28.05
N ALA A 81 1.52 -14.84 -28.93
CA ALA A 81 2.00 -15.47 -30.17
C ALA A 81 2.02 -14.56 -31.42
N ALA A 82 1.50 -13.32 -31.35
CA ALA A 82 1.52 -12.37 -32.47
C ALA A 82 2.52 -11.21 -32.29
N GLY A 83 3.33 -11.22 -31.22
CA GLY A 83 4.18 -10.10 -30.80
C GLY A 83 5.59 -10.02 -31.38
N LEU A 84 6.11 -11.08 -32.02
CA LEU A 84 7.50 -11.10 -32.48
C LEU A 84 7.73 -10.48 -33.87
N GLY A 85 6.69 -10.30 -34.69
CA GLY A 85 6.80 -9.68 -36.02
C GLY A 85 6.74 -8.14 -36.01
N TRP A 86 6.05 -7.53 -35.04
CA TRP A 86 5.86 -6.08 -34.98
C TRP A 86 6.93 -5.33 -34.16
N LEU A 87 7.79 -6.05 -33.44
CA LEU A 87 8.81 -5.45 -32.58
C LEU A 87 9.97 -4.82 -33.37
N SER A 88 10.28 -5.33 -34.58
CA SER A 88 11.36 -4.79 -35.42
C SER A 88 10.98 -3.49 -36.14
N ILE A 89 9.72 -3.33 -36.57
CA ILE A 89 9.22 -2.08 -37.17
C ILE A 89 9.00 -1.00 -36.10
N GLY A 90 8.54 -1.38 -34.90
CA GLY A 90 8.32 -0.47 -33.79
C GLY A 90 9.60 0.15 -33.22
N ILE A 91 10.72 -0.57 -33.20
CA ILE A 91 12.01 -0.02 -32.73
C ILE A 91 12.59 0.98 -33.73
N ALA A 92 12.44 0.75 -35.04
CA ALA A 92 12.89 1.68 -36.07
C ALA A 92 12.07 2.98 -36.12
N LEU A 93 10.73 2.90 -35.99
CA LEU A 93 9.86 4.07 -35.91
C LEU A 93 9.88 4.75 -34.53
N GLY A 94 10.15 4.00 -33.46
CA GLY A 94 10.25 4.51 -32.09
C GLY A 94 11.52 5.31 -31.82
N ALA A 95 12.64 4.99 -32.47
CA ALA A 95 13.88 5.76 -32.33
C ALA A 95 13.78 7.14 -33.01
N ALA A 96 13.11 7.23 -34.17
CA ALA A 96 12.88 8.50 -34.86
C ALA A 96 11.70 9.30 -34.25
N GLY A 97 10.61 8.61 -33.88
CA GLY A 97 9.42 9.20 -33.28
C GLY A 97 9.64 9.64 -31.83
N GLY A 98 10.50 8.96 -31.07
CA GLY A 98 10.76 9.28 -29.66
C GLY A 98 11.44 10.63 -29.45
N TRP A 99 12.33 11.05 -30.35
CA TRP A 99 12.93 12.38 -30.31
C TRP A 99 11.96 13.49 -30.75
N GLN A 100 11.12 13.23 -31.75
CA GLN A 100 10.09 14.21 -32.15
C GLN A 100 8.93 14.30 -31.14
N LEU A 101 8.58 13.22 -30.43
CA LEU A 101 7.55 13.25 -29.39
C LEU A 101 8.05 13.95 -28.11
N HIS A 102 9.35 13.93 -27.81
CA HIS A 102 9.94 14.79 -26.78
C HIS A 102 9.87 16.28 -27.18
N ALA A 103 9.97 16.60 -28.48
CA ALA A 103 9.80 17.96 -28.98
C ALA A 103 8.32 18.42 -28.95
N TRP A 104 7.36 17.53 -29.24
CA TRP A 104 5.92 17.86 -29.23
C TRP A 104 5.24 17.77 -27.86
N ARG A 105 5.75 16.96 -26.91
CA ARG A 105 5.30 17.04 -25.50
C ARG A 105 5.71 18.35 -24.82
N SER A 106 6.67 19.07 -25.39
CA SER A 106 6.97 20.45 -24.99
C SER A 106 5.92 21.47 -25.46
N SER A 107 4.95 21.05 -26.28
CA SER A 107 3.93 21.93 -26.89
C SER A 107 2.48 21.47 -26.66
N ALA A 108 2.25 20.41 -25.88
CA ALA A 108 0.92 20.11 -25.37
C ALA A 108 0.58 21.10 -24.24
N THR A 109 -0.41 21.95 -24.48
CA THR A 109 -1.02 22.84 -23.51
C THR A 109 -1.29 22.10 -22.20
N PRO A 110 -0.83 22.60 -21.03
CA PRO A 110 -0.96 21.89 -19.77
C PRO A 110 -2.42 21.88 -19.33
N GLN A 111 -3.14 20.81 -19.69
CA GLN A 111 -4.35 20.44 -18.98
C GLN A 111 -3.91 20.06 -17.57
N ALA A 112 -4.35 20.84 -16.59
CA ALA A 112 -3.87 20.78 -15.21
C ALA A 112 -4.05 19.36 -14.63
N GLU A 113 -3.00 18.54 -14.69
CA GLU A 113 -2.87 17.40 -13.79
C GLU A 113 -3.00 17.96 -12.38
N THR A 114 -4.05 17.57 -11.66
CA THR A 114 -4.14 17.85 -10.23
C THR A 114 -2.89 17.26 -9.61
N PRO A 115 -1.97 18.07 -9.05
CA PRO A 115 -0.68 17.55 -8.63
C PRO A 115 -0.88 16.43 -7.61
N ALA A 116 -0.12 15.35 -7.71
CA ALA A 116 -0.23 14.19 -6.81
C ALA A 116 -0.31 14.58 -5.32
N LEU A 117 0.33 15.71 -4.95
CA LEU A 117 0.21 16.38 -3.65
C LEU A 117 -1.24 16.56 -3.18
N VAL A 118 -2.11 17.10 -4.03
CA VAL A 118 -3.50 17.43 -3.71
C VAL A 118 -4.28 16.18 -3.36
N LYS A 119 -4.20 15.17 -4.24
CA LYS A 119 -4.89 13.89 -4.03
C LYS A 119 -4.43 13.21 -2.75
N ARG A 120 -3.12 13.20 -2.47
CA ARG A 120 -2.56 12.63 -1.24
C ARG A 120 -3.00 13.41 0.00
N ALA A 121 -3.00 14.73 -0.05
CA ALA A 121 -3.46 15.57 1.04
C ALA A 121 -4.95 15.36 1.35
N ALA A 122 -5.79 15.28 0.31
CA ALA A 122 -7.21 14.99 0.46
C ALA A 122 -7.47 13.60 1.07
N VAL A 123 -6.78 12.57 0.58
CA VAL A 123 -6.88 11.21 1.13
C VAL A 123 -6.43 11.19 2.59
N ALA A 124 -5.27 11.79 2.90
CA ALA A 124 -4.78 11.85 4.27
C ALA A 124 -5.75 12.60 5.20
N HIS A 125 -6.34 13.70 4.73
CA HIS A 125 -7.37 14.41 5.47
C HIS A 125 -8.58 13.52 5.77
N ALA A 126 -9.16 12.90 4.73
CA ALA A 126 -10.35 12.06 4.87
C ALA A 126 -10.12 10.85 5.79
N VAL A 127 -8.91 10.29 5.81
CA VAL A 127 -8.56 9.15 6.66
C VAL A 127 -8.40 9.55 8.13
N TYR A 128 -7.77 10.69 8.41
CA TYR A 128 -7.35 11.03 9.78
C TYR A 128 -8.23 12.07 10.48
N ALA A 129 -8.88 12.98 9.76
CA ALA A 129 -9.72 14.01 10.36
C ALA A 129 -10.90 13.47 11.21
N PRO A 130 -11.57 12.37 10.84
CA PRO A 130 -12.67 11.82 11.64
C PRO A 130 -12.25 11.09 12.93
N GLU A 131 -10.95 10.80 13.12
CA GLU A 131 -10.46 10.05 14.28
C GLU A 131 -10.50 10.91 15.56
N VAL A 132 -11.13 10.39 16.62
CA VAL A 132 -11.34 11.12 17.87
C VAL A 132 -10.36 10.71 18.96
N ARG A 133 -9.98 9.42 19.02
CA ARG A 133 -9.19 8.89 20.14
C ARG A 133 -7.70 9.12 19.95
N HIS A 134 -7.21 8.97 18.72
CA HIS A 134 -5.80 9.17 18.38
C HIS A 134 -5.66 10.01 17.09
N PRO A 135 -6.13 11.27 17.11
CA PRO A 135 -6.12 12.13 15.92
C PRO A 135 -4.70 12.39 15.41
N VAL A 136 -3.69 12.34 16.28
CA VAL A 136 -2.29 12.70 15.99
C VAL A 136 -1.32 11.76 16.70
N GLU A 137 -0.08 11.68 16.21
CA GLU A 137 0.99 10.90 16.84
C GLU A 137 1.64 11.68 17.98
N VAL A 138 1.88 12.97 17.77
CA VAL A 138 2.39 13.89 18.79
C VAL A 138 1.39 15.02 18.95
N GLY A 139 0.90 15.19 20.18
CA GLY A 139 -0.08 16.21 20.55
C GLY A 139 0.51 17.61 20.61
N ALA A 140 -0.37 18.61 20.62
CA ALA A 140 0.00 20.03 20.73
C ALA A 140 0.66 20.38 22.08
N ASP A 141 0.46 19.58 23.13
CA ASP A 141 1.14 19.69 24.42
C ASP A 141 2.68 19.57 24.30
N GLN A 142 3.15 18.95 23.22
CA GLN A 142 4.56 18.73 22.91
C GLN A 142 4.98 19.40 21.59
N GLU A 143 4.45 20.60 21.30
CA GLU A 143 4.67 21.31 20.03
C GLU A 143 6.15 21.42 19.62
N ALA A 144 7.04 21.77 20.57
CA ALA A 144 8.48 21.88 20.29
C ALA A 144 9.10 20.54 19.86
N HIS A 145 8.66 19.43 20.48
CA HIS A 145 9.08 18.09 20.10
C HIS A 145 8.51 17.70 18.73
N LEU A 146 7.23 17.95 18.48
CA LEU A 146 6.57 17.72 17.19
C LEU A 146 7.32 18.41 16.04
N ALA A 147 7.62 19.70 16.18
CA ALA A 147 8.33 20.47 15.17
C ALA A 147 9.75 19.95 14.93
N ALA A 148 10.50 19.65 16.00
CA ALA A 148 11.86 19.10 15.89
C ALA A 148 11.87 17.71 15.25
N TRP A 149 10.95 16.83 15.65
CA TRP A 149 10.82 15.48 15.13
C TRP A 149 10.46 15.48 13.64
N LEU A 150 9.43 16.23 13.24
CA LEU A 150 9.04 16.34 11.82
C LEU A 150 10.13 16.99 10.97
N SER A 151 10.78 18.05 11.48
CA SER A 151 11.92 18.68 10.77
C SER A 151 13.05 17.69 10.50
N LYS A 152 13.40 16.88 11.50
CA LYS A 152 14.43 15.84 11.36
C LYS A 152 14.02 14.78 10.32
N ARG A 153 12.73 14.41 10.28
CA ARG A 153 12.22 13.42 9.33
C ARG A 153 12.18 13.95 7.90
N LEU A 154 11.78 15.21 7.71
CA LEU A 154 11.71 15.84 6.39
C LEU A 154 13.09 16.28 5.87
N GLY A 155 14.09 16.40 6.75
CA GLY A 155 15.40 16.94 6.39
C GLY A 155 15.38 18.45 6.13
N ALA A 156 14.31 19.14 6.55
CA ALA A 156 14.12 20.57 6.36
C ALA A 156 13.32 21.13 7.54
N GLN A 157 13.57 22.38 7.92
CA GLN A 157 12.91 23.01 9.06
C GLN A 157 11.43 23.24 8.75
N VAL A 158 10.55 22.63 9.54
CA VAL A 158 9.09 22.81 9.47
C VAL A 158 8.54 23.11 10.85
N ARG A 159 7.50 23.93 10.90
CA ARG A 159 6.80 24.30 12.13
C ARG A 159 5.30 24.37 11.89
N PRO A 160 4.46 24.08 12.88
CA PRO A 160 3.03 24.37 12.78
C PRO A 160 2.80 25.87 12.60
N ALA A 161 1.78 26.24 11.83
CA ALA A 161 1.28 27.61 11.77
C ALA A 161 0.38 27.89 12.98
N HIS A 162 0.35 29.13 13.47
CA HIS A 162 -0.54 29.57 14.55
C HIS A 162 -1.85 30.09 13.94
N LEU A 163 -2.95 29.38 14.16
CA LEU A 163 -4.24 29.67 13.51
C LEU A 163 -5.32 30.17 14.48
N ASP A 164 -4.94 30.55 15.71
CA ASP A 164 -5.89 31.00 16.73
C ASP A 164 -6.63 32.27 16.29
N ALA A 165 -5.97 33.16 15.54
CA ALA A 165 -6.58 34.37 14.97
C ALA A 165 -7.69 34.09 13.94
N VAL A 166 -7.71 32.88 13.35
CA VAL A 166 -8.76 32.42 12.43
C VAL A 166 -9.63 31.32 13.06
N GLY A 167 -9.54 31.11 14.38
CA GLY A 167 -10.42 30.22 15.14
C GLY A 167 -10.05 28.73 15.11
N PHE A 168 -8.80 28.39 14.77
CA PHE A 168 -8.32 27.01 14.74
C PHE A 168 -7.12 26.82 15.67
N SER A 169 -7.21 25.86 16.58
CA SER A 169 -6.11 25.51 17.47
C SER A 169 -5.42 24.23 17.02
N LEU A 170 -4.10 24.17 17.23
CA LEU A 170 -3.30 22.99 16.90
C LEU A 170 -3.75 21.81 17.76
N VAL A 171 -4.00 20.68 17.12
CA VAL A 171 -4.28 19.40 17.79
C VAL A 171 -2.98 18.61 17.91
N GLY A 172 -2.13 18.69 16.90
CA GLY A 172 -0.81 18.10 16.85
C GLY A 172 -0.42 17.74 15.43
N GLY A 173 0.41 16.71 15.27
CA GLY A 173 0.82 16.26 13.94
C GLY A 173 1.25 14.80 13.87
N ARG A 174 1.53 14.37 12.64
CA ARG A 174 1.93 13.00 12.30
C ARG A 174 2.82 12.96 11.07
N LEU A 175 3.54 11.85 10.92
CA LEU A 175 4.41 11.60 9.77
C LEU A 175 3.72 10.63 8.81
N LEU A 176 3.69 10.99 7.52
CA LEU A 176 3.05 10.19 6.47
C LEU A 176 4.08 9.79 5.40
N PRO A 177 3.88 8.65 4.73
CA PRO A 177 4.63 8.31 3.53
C PRO A 177 4.11 9.11 2.33
N GLY A 178 5.01 9.78 1.61
CA GLY A 178 4.75 10.40 0.30
C GLY A 178 5.48 9.65 -0.83
N ASP A 179 5.16 9.99 -2.08
CA ASP A 179 5.70 9.28 -3.26
C ASP A 179 7.22 9.40 -3.41
N THR A 180 7.79 10.54 -3.01
CA THR A 180 9.22 10.86 -3.15
C THR A 180 9.93 11.04 -1.80
N GLY A 181 9.25 10.75 -0.69
CA GLY A 181 9.81 10.96 0.64
C GLY A 181 8.78 11.18 1.74
N PRO A 182 9.24 11.45 2.97
CA PRO A 182 8.38 11.69 4.12
C PRO A 182 7.58 12.99 3.99
N VAL A 183 6.44 13.00 4.66
CA VAL A 183 5.47 14.10 4.66
C VAL A 183 5.09 14.40 6.11
N ALA A 184 5.02 15.68 6.44
CA ALA A 184 4.44 16.15 7.70
C ALA A 184 2.97 16.47 7.50
N GLN A 185 2.13 16.06 8.44
CA GLN A 185 0.75 16.53 8.53
C GLN A 185 0.52 17.17 9.89
N PHE A 186 0.06 18.42 9.90
CA PHE A 186 -0.43 19.11 11.09
C PHE A 186 -1.96 19.13 11.05
N MET A 187 -2.60 18.87 12.18
CA MET A 187 -4.06 18.87 12.31
C MET A 187 -4.50 19.98 13.25
N TYR A 188 -5.58 20.65 12.88
CA TYR A 188 -6.19 21.70 13.68
C TYR A 188 -7.70 21.48 13.79
N GLU A 189 -8.28 22.05 14.83
CA GLU A 189 -9.70 21.94 15.15
C GLU A 189 -10.27 23.30 15.54
N SER A 190 -11.51 23.56 15.13
CA SER A 190 -12.29 24.71 15.60
C SER A 190 -13.15 24.34 16.82
N PRO A 191 -13.71 25.32 17.55
CA PRO A 191 -14.67 25.05 18.63
C PRO A 191 -15.90 24.25 18.19
N GLN A 192 -16.27 24.33 16.90
CA GLN A 192 -17.36 23.55 16.29
C GLN A 192 -16.94 22.13 15.89
N ARG A 193 -15.72 21.70 16.22
CA ARG A 193 -15.09 20.43 15.85
C ARG A 193 -14.87 20.24 14.34
N SER A 194 -14.88 21.32 13.57
CA SER A 194 -14.47 21.27 12.17
C SER A 194 -12.96 21.04 12.11
N ARG A 195 -12.52 20.14 11.21
CA ARG A 195 -11.11 19.77 11.10
C ARG A 195 -10.48 20.35 9.85
N ILE A 196 -9.23 20.78 10.00
CA ILE A 196 -8.35 21.10 8.88
C ILE A 196 -7.03 20.38 9.05
N THR A 197 -6.38 20.06 7.93
CA THR A 197 -5.03 19.51 7.94
C THR A 197 -4.13 20.27 6.99
N ILE A 198 -2.91 20.58 7.45
CA ILE A 198 -1.83 21.14 6.64
C ILE A 198 -0.86 20.00 6.32
N TYR A 199 -0.78 19.65 5.05
CA TYR A 199 0.12 18.66 4.50
C TYR A 199 1.36 19.36 3.95
N VAL A 200 2.55 18.96 4.40
CA VAL A 200 3.83 19.58 4.05
C VAL A 200 4.79 18.52 3.54
N ARG A 201 5.38 18.77 2.38
CA ARG A 201 6.46 17.94 1.82
C ARG A 201 7.59 18.80 1.28
N THR A 202 8.78 18.24 1.20
CA THR A 202 9.87 18.88 0.44
C THR A 202 9.57 18.85 -1.07
N ARG A 203 10.03 19.88 -1.78
CA ARG A 203 9.87 20.01 -3.23
C ARG A 203 10.78 19.00 -3.93
N GLY A 204 10.22 18.26 -4.90
CA GLY A 204 11.04 17.41 -5.78
C GLY A 204 11.84 18.25 -6.80
N PRO A 205 12.93 17.71 -7.38
CA PRO A 205 13.82 18.46 -8.27
C PRO A 205 13.12 19.04 -9.51
N ASP A 206 12.12 18.34 -10.06
CA ASP A 206 11.41 18.75 -11.28
C ASP A 206 10.14 19.56 -11.03
N GLN A 207 9.81 19.87 -9.77
CA GLN A 207 8.61 20.64 -9.45
C GLN A 207 8.89 22.14 -9.50
N ARG A 208 8.04 22.87 -10.23
CA ARG A 208 8.07 24.33 -10.31
C ARG A 208 7.23 24.93 -9.19
N GLU A 209 7.59 26.15 -8.79
CA GLU A 209 6.76 26.95 -7.91
C GLU A 209 5.39 27.20 -8.56
N THR A 210 4.38 27.29 -7.71
CA THR A 210 3.01 27.50 -8.15
C THR A 210 2.39 28.62 -7.33
N ALA A 211 1.64 29.49 -8.01
CA ALA A 211 0.71 30.38 -7.33
C ALA A 211 -0.35 29.57 -6.58
N PHE A 212 -1.09 30.25 -5.71
CA PHE A 212 -2.18 29.65 -4.95
C PHE A 212 -3.19 28.96 -5.86
N ARG A 213 -3.44 27.66 -5.65
CA ARG A 213 -4.37 26.87 -6.46
C ARG A 213 -5.40 26.17 -5.58
N TYR A 214 -6.57 25.99 -6.15
CA TYR A 214 -7.70 25.29 -5.54
C TYR A 214 -7.97 24.00 -6.30
N SER A 215 -8.29 22.93 -5.57
CA SER A 215 -8.86 21.71 -6.11
C SER A 215 -9.87 21.13 -5.13
N GLN A 216 -10.71 20.23 -5.61
CA GLN A 216 -11.64 19.47 -4.80
C GLN A 216 -11.56 17.99 -5.18
N GLU A 217 -11.31 17.15 -4.17
CA GLU A 217 -11.18 15.71 -4.30
C GLU A 217 -12.34 15.07 -3.51
N GLY A 218 -13.42 14.70 -4.20
CA GLY A 218 -14.65 14.25 -3.56
C GLY A 218 -15.27 15.36 -2.70
N SER A 219 -15.46 15.11 -1.40
CA SER A 219 -15.94 16.09 -0.43
C SER A 219 -14.84 16.99 0.14
N VAL A 220 -13.56 16.65 -0.08
CA VAL A 220 -12.43 17.38 0.51
C VAL A 220 -12.00 18.51 -0.41
N ARG A 221 -12.03 19.73 0.10
CA ARG A 221 -11.53 20.93 -0.57
C ARG A 221 -10.07 21.11 -0.19
N VAL A 222 -9.24 21.47 -1.17
CA VAL A 222 -7.79 21.60 -0.99
C VAL A 222 -7.30 22.88 -1.64
N PHE A 223 -6.65 23.73 -0.85
CA PHE A 223 -5.79 24.78 -1.38
C PHE A 223 -4.34 24.32 -1.31
N TYR A 224 -3.58 24.54 -2.37
CA TYR A 224 -2.19 24.11 -2.43
C TYR A 224 -1.32 25.12 -3.16
N TRP A 225 -0.04 25.11 -2.81
CA TRP A 225 1.00 25.89 -3.47
C TRP A 225 2.34 25.18 -3.29
N ILE A 226 3.27 25.50 -4.18
CA ILE A 226 4.66 25.04 -4.12
C ILE A 226 5.48 26.32 -4.08
N ASP A 227 6.25 26.48 -3.02
CA ASP A 227 7.10 27.63 -2.83
C ASP A 227 8.47 27.20 -2.29
N ARG A 228 9.53 27.75 -2.89
CA ARG A 228 10.93 27.44 -2.56
C ARG A 228 11.16 25.94 -2.41
N SER A 229 11.40 25.47 -1.20
CA SER A 229 11.77 24.09 -0.88
C SER A 229 10.58 23.21 -0.48
N PHE A 230 9.35 23.73 -0.46
CA PHE A 230 8.20 23.01 0.08
C PHE A 230 6.97 23.04 -0.84
N GLY A 231 6.21 21.95 -0.78
CA GLY A 231 4.84 21.88 -1.28
C GLY A 231 3.87 21.77 -0.10
N TYR A 232 2.88 22.66 -0.08
CA TYR A 232 1.87 22.75 0.96
C TYR A 232 0.50 22.43 0.40
N ALA A 233 -0.34 21.75 1.18
CA ALA A 233 -1.75 21.57 0.89
C ALA A 233 -2.58 21.68 2.18
N VAL A 234 -3.54 22.61 2.19
CA VAL A 234 -4.49 22.85 3.28
C VAL A 234 -5.83 22.23 2.88
N SER A 235 -6.28 21.25 3.65
CA SER A 235 -7.44 20.42 3.30
C SER A 235 -8.53 20.46 4.36
N SER A 236 -9.79 20.48 3.94
CA SER A 236 -10.95 20.32 4.81
C SER A 236 -12.17 19.75 4.06
N ALA A 237 -12.92 18.86 4.71
CA ALA A 237 -14.25 18.44 4.25
C ALA A 237 -15.37 19.36 4.75
N ASP A 238 -15.19 19.95 5.94
CA ASP A 238 -16.23 20.67 6.68
C ASP A 238 -16.38 22.13 6.24
N LEU A 239 -15.30 22.75 5.79
CA LEU A 239 -15.27 24.19 5.51
C LEU A 239 -15.60 24.52 4.05
N GLY A 240 -16.32 25.63 3.85
CA GLY A 240 -16.54 26.22 2.54
C GLY A 240 -15.23 26.72 1.90
N LYS A 241 -15.25 26.92 0.58
CA LYS A 241 -14.07 27.37 -0.18
C LYS A 241 -13.49 28.68 0.35
N ASP A 242 -14.33 29.68 0.62
CA ASP A 242 -13.87 31.02 1.00
C ASP A 242 -13.27 31.03 2.42
N GLU A 243 -13.80 30.21 3.32
CA GLU A 243 -13.27 30.05 4.66
C GLU A 243 -11.92 29.33 4.64
N LEU A 244 -11.83 28.23 3.88
CA LEU A 244 -10.58 27.50 3.70
C LEU A 244 -9.52 28.39 3.04
N LEU A 245 -9.91 29.27 2.10
CA LEU A 245 -9.01 30.25 1.49
C LEU A 245 -8.43 31.24 2.51
N LYS A 246 -9.25 31.76 3.44
CA LYS A 246 -8.76 32.65 4.51
C LYS A 246 -7.71 31.97 5.37
N ILE A 247 -7.96 30.72 5.75
CA ILE A 247 -7.01 29.93 6.54
C ILE A 247 -5.73 29.67 5.75
N ALA A 248 -5.87 29.25 4.50
CA ALA A 248 -4.72 28.91 3.67
C ALA A 248 -3.84 30.16 3.38
N ASN A 249 -4.43 31.35 3.27
CA ASN A 249 -3.69 32.62 3.22
C ASN A 249 -2.95 32.92 4.55
N ALA A 250 -3.58 32.66 5.70
CA ALA A 250 -2.93 32.83 7.01
C ALA A 250 -1.72 31.89 7.17
N VAL A 251 -1.85 30.64 6.70
CA VAL A 251 -0.73 29.69 6.66
C VAL A 251 0.40 30.19 5.74
N TYR A 252 0.05 30.64 4.53
CA TYR A 252 1.02 31.17 3.58
C TYR A 252 1.84 32.33 4.16
N ALA A 253 1.18 33.31 4.78
CA ALA A 253 1.83 34.48 5.36
C ALA A 253 2.82 34.16 6.50
N GLN A 254 2.61 33.07 7.24
CA GLN A 254 3.49 32.69 8.36
C GLN A 254 4.66 31.79 7.96
N LEU A 255 4.45 30.95 6.94
CA LEU A 255 5.45 29.97 6.53
C LEU A 255 6.39 30.51 5.44
N ASN A 256 6.00 31.61 4.78
CA ASN A 256 6.79 32.30 3.78
C ASN A 256 6.95 33.80 4.11
N PRO A 257 7.83 34.16 5.07
CA PRO A 257 8.20 35.56 5.30
C PRO A 257 9.07 36.15 4.17
#